data_AF-R7Z2K8-F1
#
_entry.id   AF-R7Z2K8-F1
#
_cell.length_a   1.000
_cell.length_b   1.000
_cell.length_c   1.000
_cell.angle_alpha   90.00
_cell.angle_beta   90.00
_cell.angle_gamma   90.00
#
_symmetry.space_group_name_H-M   'P 1'
#
loop_
_entity.id
_entity.type
_entity.pdbx_description
1 polymer ?
#
loop_
_entity_poly.entity_id
_entity_poly.type
_entity_poly.pdbx_seq_one_letter_code
_entity_poly.pdbx_strand_id
1 'polypeptide(L)'
;MSETLLPTLDAESWHWDSMDANQITFNRNGTGKASCHTEVHKYRINESLLTDDAFLPKAYTLSLEKGKFLTPLDAMRTEEIQYTPRFALRLVFDKSPYPPGHEWKELGGAPDAMKLWE
;
A
#
# COMPACT_ATOMS: atom_id res chain seq x y z
N MET A 1 -19.42 -26.84 -3.32
CA MET A 1 -19.37 -25.87 -4.44
C MET A 1 -18.58 -24.68 -3.92
N SER A 2 -17.36 -24.48 -4.42
CA SER A 2 -16.53 -23.33 -4.05
C SER A 2 -17.03 -22.13 -4.85
N GLU A 3 -17.77 -21.23 -4.21
CA GLU A 3 -18.06 -19.92 -4.80
C GLU A 3 -16.72 -19.21 -5.01
N THR A 4 -16.29 -19.14 -6.26
CA THR A 4 -15.19 -18.26 -6.64
C THR A 4 -15.78 -16.87 -6.60
N LEU A 5 -15.42 -16.08 -5.58
CA LEU A 5 -15.73 -14.66 -5.55
C LEU A 5 -15.15 -14.07 -6.84
N LEU A 6 -16.03 -13.77 -7.81
CA LEU A 6 -15.64 -13.02 -9.00
C LEU A 6 -15.04 -11.70 -8.49
N PRO A 7 -13.85 -11.29 -8.97
CA PRO A 7 -13.23 -10.08 -8.46
C PRO A 7 -14.17 -8.92 -8.77
N THR A 8 -14.49 -8.11 -7.77
CA THR A 8 -15.18 -6.83 -7.94
C THR A 8 -14.42 -5.83 -8.84
N LEU A 9 -13.26 -6.22 -9.37
CA LEU A 9 -12.28 -5.42 -10.10
C LEU A 9 -12.56 -5.35 -11.62
N ASP A 10 -13.69 -5.86 -12.09
CA ASP A 10 -13.97 -5.96 -13.51
C ASP A 10 -14.34 -4.61 -14.13
N ALA A 11 -13.46 -4.10 -15.00
CA ALA A 11 -13.67 -3.03 -15.99
C ALA A 11 -13.89 -1.59 -15.49
N GLU A 12 -14.12 -1.36 -14.20
CA GLU A 12 -14.13 -0.01 -13.63
C GLU A 12 -12.73 0.44 -13.22
N SER A 13 -12.53 1.75 -13.25
CA SER A 13 -11.29 2.35 -12.80
C SER A 13 -11.35 2.60 -11.31
N TRP A 14 -10.34 2.11 -10.60
CA TRP A 14 -10.20 2.24 -9.17
C TRP A 14 -9.26 3.39 -8.86
N HIS A 15 -9.66 4.26 -7.94
CA HIS A 15 -8.84 5.36 -7.46
C HIS A 15 -8.37 5.04 -6.04
N TRP A 16 -7.09 5.29 -5.76
CA TRP A 16 -6.49 5.02 -4.43
C TRP A 16 -6.08 6.28 -3.68
N ASP A 17 -6.41 7.46 -4.20
CA ASP A 17 -6.29 8.73 -3.51
C ASP A 17 -7.63 9.49 -3.54
N SER A 18 -7.77 10.45 -2.64
CA SER A 18 -9.00 11.23 -2.47
C SER A 18 -9.26 12.26 -3.56
N MET A 19 -8.32 12.48 -4.47
CA MET A 19 -8.41 13.46 -5.56
C MET A 19 -8.70 12.81 -6.90
N ASP A 20 -8.92 11.48 -6.93
CA ASP A 20 -9.06 10.65 -8.13
C ASP A 20 -7.91 10.84 -9.14
N ALA A 21 -6.74 11.26 -8.66
CA ALA A 21 -5.60 11.59 -9.51
C ALA A 21 -4.83 10.34 -9.95
N ASN A 22 -4.85 9.29 -9.14
CA ASN A 22 -4.19 8.03 -9.41
C ASN A 22 -5.22 6.93 -9.61
N GLN A 23 -5.04 6.17 -10.68
CA GLN A 23 -6.05 5.27 -11.20
C GLN A 23 -5.44 3.94 -11.61
N ILE A 24 -6.08 2.83 -11.26
CA ILE A 24 -5.77 1.50 -11.77
C ILE A 24 -7.01 0.88 -12.43
N THR A 25 -6.81 0.28 -13.60
CA THR A 25 -7.86 -0.43 -14.34
C THR A 25 -7.40 -1.86 -14.57
N PHE A 26 -8.26 -2.83 -14.25
CA PHE A 26 -8.01 -4.24 -14.50
C PHE A 26 -8.84 -4.74 -15.68
N ASN A 27 -8.19 -5.46 -16.58
CA ASN A 27 -8.79 -6.12 -17.72
C ASN A 27 -9.18 -7.55 -17.32
N ARG A 28 -10.24 -8.09 -17.93
CA ARG A 28 -10.71 -9.48 -17.70
C ARG A 28 -9.69 -10.57 -18.00
N ASN A 29 -8.67 -10.25 -18.79
CA ASN A 29 -7.57 -11.16 -19.13
C ASN A 29 -6.44 -11.17 -18.08
N GLY A 30 -6.65 -10.54 -16.92
CA GLY A 30 -5.66 -10.47 -15.83
C GLY A 30 -4.58 -9.40 -16.02
N THR A 31 -4.65 -8.58 -17.07
CA THR A 31 -3.75 -7.42 -17.26
C THR A 31 -4.37 -6.13 -16.73
N GLY A 32 -3.63 -5.02 -16.73
CA GLY A 32 -4.19 -3.73 -16.34
C GLY A 32 -3.28 -2.56 -16.65
N LYS A 33 -3.76 -1.36 -16.37
CA LYS A 33 -3.00 -0.10 -16.46
C LYS A 33 -3.10 0.64 -15.14
N ALA A 34 -1.96 1.12 -14.64
CA ALA A 34 -1.90 2.07 -13.55
C ALA A 34 -1.43 3.44 -14.10
N SER A 35 -2.09 4.51 -13.67
CA SER A 35 -1.74 5.89 -13.99
C SER A 35 -1.59 6.64 -12.67
N CYS A 36 -0.47 7.35 -12.49
CA CYS A 36 -0.20 8.17 -11.31
C CYS A 36 0.06 9.60 -11.80
N HIS A 37 -0.73 10.58 -11.36
CA HIS A 37 -0.65 11.97 -11.83
C HIS A 37 0.31 12.86 -11.03
N THR A 38 1.16 12.28 -10.19
CA THR A 38 2.26 13.06 -9.59
C THR A 38 3.39 13.23 -10.60
N GLU A 39 3.86 14.47 -10.80
CA GLU A 39 5.09 14.73 -11.54
C GLU A 39 6.28 14.07 -10.80
N VAL A 40 6.56 12.82 -11.15
CA VAL A 40 7.65 12.00 -10.58
C VAL A 40 9.05 12.60 -10.78
N HIS A 41 9.18 13.66 -11.58
CA HIS A 41 10.46 14.31 -11.85
C HIS A 41 11.09 15.00 -10.63
N LYS A 42 10.31 15.34 -9.59
CA LYS A 42 10.83 15.97 -8.36
C LYS A 42 11.11 14.99 -7.21
N TYR A 43 10.63 13.75 -7.30
CA TYR A 43 10.71 12.79 -6.20
C TYR A 43 11.40 11.51 -6.65
N ARG A 44 12.40 11.06 -5.89
CA ARG A 44 12.96 9.72 -6.02
C ARG A 44 11.87 8.72 -5.64
N ILE A 45 11.39 7.93 -6.59
CA ILE A 45 10.42 6.85 -6.37
C ILE A 45 11.06 5.48 -6.59
N ASN A 46 10.51 4.46 -5.91
CA ASN A 46 10.73 3.03 -6.14
C ASN A 46 12.13 2.65 -6.63
N GLU A 47 12.36 2.47 -7.93
CA GLU A 47 13.62 2.02 -8.53
C GLU A 47 14.82 2.91 -8.18
N SER A 48 14.59 4.19 -7.87
CA SER A 48 15.64 5.09 -7.40
C SER A 48 16.02 4.91 -5.93
N LEU A 49 15.17 4.25 -5.14
CA LEU A 49 15.34 4.00 -3.70
C LEU A 49 15.55 2.52 -3.37
N LEU A 50 15.07 1.62 -4.22
CA LEU A 50 15.02 0.18 -4.01
C LEU A 50 15.97 -0.56 -4.95
N THR A 51 16.49 -1.66 -4.45
CA THR A 51 17.25 -2.66 -5.23
C THR A 51 16.31 -3.52 -6.07
N ASP A 52 16.85 -4.26 -7.03
CA ASP A 52 16.06 -5.15 -7.89
C ASP A 52 15.38 -6.27 -7.08
N ASP A 53 15.98 -6.70 -5.97
CA ASP A 53 15.43 -7.70 -5.05
C ASP A 53 14.07 -7.28 -4.47
N ALA A 54 13.82 -5.97 -4.35
CA ALA A 54 12.55 -5.45 -3.84
C ALA A 54 11.35 -5.81 -4.73
N PHE A 55 11.60 -6.02 -6.02
CA PHE A 55 10.60 -6.32 -7.04
C PHE A 55 10.40 -7.81 -7.29
N LEU A 56 11.18 -8.67 -6.61
CA LEU A 56 10.98 -10.10 -6.69
C LEU A 56 9.67 -10.50 -5.99
N PRO A 57 8.95 -11.52 -6.51
CA PRO A 57 7.73 -11.99 -5.89
C PRO A 57 7.92 -12.41 -4.42
N LYS A 58 6.98 -12.00 -3.56
CA LYS A 58 6.99 -12.30 -2.12
C LYS A 58 5.68 -13.00 -1.72
N ALA A 59 5.82 -14.02 -0.88
CA ALA A 59 4.68 -14.72 -0.27
C ALA A 59 4.42 -14.19 1.14
N TYR A 60 3.15 -13.99 1.48
CA TYR A 60 2.69 -13.49 2.77
C TYR A 60 1.50 -14.32 3.27
N THR A 61 1.39 -14.43 4.58
CA THR A 61 0.18 -14.93 5.23
C THR A 61 -0.59 -13.74 5.78
N LEU A 62 -1.87 -13.64 5.41
CA LEU A 62 -2.75 -12.55 5.80
C LEU A 62 -3.81 -13.04 6.77
N SER A 63 -4.10 -12.24 7.79
CA SER A 63 -5.31 -12.37 8.60
C SER A 63 -6.13 -11.09 8.56
N LEU A 64 -7.43 -11.22 8.78
CA LEU A 64 -8.36 -10.10 8.87
C LEU A 64 -8.78 -9.94 10.32
N GLU A 65 -8.43 -8.82 10.94
CA GLU A 65 -8.81 -8.50 12.31
C GLU A 65 -10.01 -7.55 12.33
N LYS A 66 -10.94 -7.79 13.25
CA LYS A 66 -12.08 -6.89 13.52
C LYS A 66 -11.80 -6.07 14.77
N GLY A 67 -12.03 -4.77 14.70
CA GLY A 67 -11.71 -3.85 15.79
C GLY A 67 -12.10 -2.41 15.50
N LYS A 68 -11.37 -1.47 16.11
CA LYS A 68 -11.55 -0.03 15.92
C LYS A 68 -10.19 0.60 15.65
N PHE A 69 -9.76 0.55 14.40
CA PHE A 69 -8.40 0.89 14.00
C PHE A 69 -8.30 2.32 13.46
N LEU A 70 -7.14 2.94 13.67
CA LEU A 70 -6.70 4.16 12.99
C LEU A 70 -5.77 3.79 11.83
N THR A 71 -5.57 4.71 10.89
CA THR A 71 -4.48 4.58 9.91
C THR A 71 -3.13 4.73 10.63
N PRO A 72 -2.03 4.18 10.10
CA PRO A 72 -0.70 4.39 10.70
C PRO A 72 -0.36 5.88 10.88
N LEU A 73 -0.69 6.71 9.89
CA LEU A 73 -0.45 8.15 9.95
C LEU A 73 -1.25 8.82 11.09
N ASP A 74 -2.51 8.45 11.26
CA ASP A 74 -3.34 9.01 12.33
C ASP A 74 -2.90 8.51 13.72
N ALA A 75 -2.41 7.28 13.82
CA ALA A 75 -1.88 6.72 15.06
C ALA A 75 -0.56 7.38 15.52
N MET A 76 0.21 7.98 14.59
CA MET A 76 1.46 8.70 14.89
C MET A 76 1.23 10.11 15.44
N ARG A 77 0.00 10.63 15.40
CA ARG A 77 -0.31 11.98 15.88
C ARG A 77 -0.35 12.01 17.40
N THR A 78 0.21 13.07 17.99
CA THR A 78 0.20 13.31 19.44
C THR A 78 -1.13 13.88 19.94
N GLU A 79 -1.93 14.48 19.06
CA GLU A 79 -3.22 15.10 19.39
C GLU A 79 -4.38 14.32 18.76
N GLU A 80 -5.45 14.09 19.52
CA GLU A 80 -6.65 13.46 18.99
C GLU A 80 -7.46 14.47 18.18
N ILE A 81 -7.49 14.28 16.85
CA ILE A 81 -8.28 15.13 15.96
C ILE A 81 -9.74 14.65 16.02
N GLN A 82 -10.63 15.56 16.39
CA GLN A 82 -12.06 15.32 16.38
C GLN A 82 -12.48 14.87 14.98
N TYR A 83 -13.28 13.80 14.89
CA TYR A 83 -13.75 13.17 13.65
C TYR A 83 -12.74 12.32 12.87
N THR A 84 -11.59 11.97 13.45
CA THR A 84 -10.67 11.00 12.81
C THR A 84 -11.41 9.69 12.51
N PRO A 85 -11.46 9.25 11.23
CA PRO A 85 -12.14 8.02 10.85
C PRO A 85 -11.57 6.80 11.56
N ARG A 86 -12.43 5.83 11.85
CA ARG A 86 -12.03 4.56 12.48
C ARG A 86 -12.55 3.40 11.67
N PHE A 87 -11.68 2.45 11.40
CA PHE A 87 -11.94 1.31 10.52
C PHE A 87 -12.30 0.08 11.34
N ALA A 88 -13.34 -0.63 10.92
CA ALA A 88 -13.83 -1.82 11.61
C ALA A 88 -12.96 -3.07 11.35
N LEU A 89 -12.15 -3.04 10.30
CA LEU A 89 -11.35 -4.15 9.82
C LEU A 89 -9.93 -3.68 9.49
N ARG A 90 -8.93 -4.56 9.68
CA ARG A 90 -7.54 -4.34 9.28
C ARG A 90 -6.93 -5.65 8.78
N LEU A 91 -6.12 -5.57 7.73
CA LEU A 91 -5.25 -6.66 7.30
C LEU A 91 -4.00 -6.71 8.17
N VAL A 92 -3.66 -7.90 8.66
CA VAL A 92 -2.41 -8.14 9.39
C VAL A 92 -1.59 -9.14 8.60
N PHE A 93 -0.35 -8.76 8.34
CA PHE A 93 0.63 -9.57 7.63
C PHE A 93 1.51 -10.30 8.65
N ASP A 94 1.93 -11.52 8.33
CA ASP A 94 2.90 -12.30 9.13
C ASP A 94 4.28 -11.65 9.22
N LYS A 95 4.62 -10.79 8.27
CA LYS A 95 5.84 -9.97 8.19
C LYS A 95 5.54 -8.65 7.49
N SER A 96 6.41 -7.65 7.64
CA SER A 96 6.19 -6.34 7.00
C SER A 96 5.98 -6.48 5.48
N PRO A 97 4.94 -5.82 4.92
CA PRO A 97 4.71 -5.79 3.47
C PRO A 97 5.66 -4.83 2.75
N TYR A 98 6.44 -4.02 3.47
CA TYR A 98 7.43 -3.12 2.89
C TYR A 98 8.76 -3.84 2.66
N PRO A 99 9.58 -3.38 1.69
CA PRO A 99 10.91 -3.94 1.47
C PRO A 99 11.75 -3.92 2.77
N PRO A 100 12.36 -5.04 3.20
CA PRO A 100 13.30 -5.04 4.31
C PRO A 100 14.51 -4.16 4.02
N GLY A 101 15.21 -3.71 5.07
CA GLY A 101 16.29 -2.73 4.93
C GLY A 101 17.35 -3.03 3.86
N HIS A 102 17.76 -4.29 3.69
CA HIS A 102 18.75 -4.66 2.67
C HIS A 102 18.25 -4.50 1.22
N GLU A 103 16.94 -4.38 1.01
CA GLU A 103 16.35 -4.13 -0.30
C GLU A 103 16.30 -2.63 -0.66
N TRP A 104 16.70 -1.73 0.26
CA TRP A 104 16.84 -0.31 0.01
C TRP A 104 18.28 0.04 -0.39
N LYS A 105 18.43 0.90 -1.40
CA LYS A 105 19.73 1.43 -1.84
C LYS A 105 20.34 2.39 -0.82
N GLU A 106 19.48 3.17 -0.16
CA GLU A 106 19.85 4.12 0.89
C GLU A 106 18.80 4.04 2.01
N LEU A 107 19.22 3.71 3.23
CA LEU A 107 18.34 3.63 4.42
C LEU A 107 18.07 5.01 5.04
N GLY A 108 18.15 6.09 4.28
CA GLY A 108 18.01 7.45 4.80
C GLY A 108 16.59 8.01 4.64
N GLY A 109 16.24 9.00 5.45
CA GLY A 109 15.03 9.81 5.26
C GLY A 109 13.76 9.17 5.82
N ALA A 110 12.64 9.33 5.10
CA ALA A 110 11.32 8.92 5.58
C ALA A 110 11.17 7.41 5.87
N PRO A 111 11.72 6.48 5.06
CA PRO A 111 11.60 5.04 5.32
C PRO A 111 12.16 4.61 6.68
N ASP A 112 13.32 5.15 7.07
CA ASP A 112 13.98 4.87 8.34
C ASP A 112 13.32 5.58 9.51
N ALA A 113 12.96 6.86 9.34
CA ALA A 113 12.23 7.62 10.36
C ALA A 113 10.87 6.98 10.70
N MET A 114 10.25 6.30 9.73
CA MET A 114 8.98 5.59 9.90
C MET A 114 9.14 4.09 10.23
N LYS A 115 10.37 3.56 10.23
CA LYS A 115 10.67 2.13 10.47
C LYS A 115 9.78 1.20 9.63
N LEU A 116 9.63 1.47 8.34
CA LEU A 116 8.65 0.77 7.48
C LEU A 116 8.82 -0.75 7.45
N TRP A 117 10.03 -1.24 7.67
CA TRP A 117 10.39 -2.66 7.61
C TRP A 117 10.34 -3.39 8.97
N GLU A 118 10.04 -2.70 10.08
CA GLU A 118 9.74 -3.32 11.38
C GLU A 118 8.27 -3.76 11.44
#